data_AF-A0A519V5J8-F1
#
_entry.id   AF-A0A519V5J8-F1
#
_cell.length_a   1.000
_cell.length_b   1.000
_cell.length_c   1.000
_cell.angle_alpha   90.00
_cell.angle_beta   90.00
_cell.angle_gamma   90.00
#
_symmetry.space_group_name_H-M   'P 1'
#
loop_
_entity.id
_entity.type
_entity.pdbx_description
1 polymer ?
#
loop_
_entity_poly.entity_id
_entity_poly.type
_entity_poly.pdbx_seq_one_letter_code
_entity_poly.pdbx_strand_id
1 'polypeptide(L)'
;MSKFLSIIFLSLCVQITFAQQVKRTSEKDMKGYLMVYFKDDTHSVHFALSNDGYTFTALNDNKPVIAGDTIATQKGIRDPFITRGKDGYFYMAATDLHIFGKENNLRTTQWERPEKDFGWGNNQSLVLMRSKDLINWSHHSIRIDKAFAGFENIGCAWAPELIYDDAEGKM
;
A
#
# COMPACT_ATOMS: atom_id res chain seq x y z
N MET A 1 -18.26 -65.73 -13.84
CA MET A 1 -18.29 -64.48 -13.06
C MET A 1 -17.02 -63.70 -13.38
N SER A 2 -17.16 -62.64 -14.17
CA SER A 2 -16.09 -61.78 -14.65
C SER A 2 -15.58 -60.89 -13.50
N LYS A 3 -14.26 -60.85 -13.27
CA LYS A 3 -13.61 -59.78 -12.50
C LYS A 3 -12.75 -58.97 -13.45
N PHE A 4 -13.28 -57.83 -13.84
CA PHE A 4 -12.58 -56.71 -14.46
C PHE A 4 -11.40 -56.29 -13.57
N LEU A 5 -10.19 -56.29 -14.12
CA LEU A 5 -9.04 -55.60 -13.54
C LEU A 5 -8.82 -54.33 -14.37
N SER A 6 -9.45 -53.24 -13.93
CA SER A 6 -9.27 -51.92 -14.54
C SER A 6 -7.86 -51.41 -14.25
N ILE A 7 -7.03 -51.31 -15.29
CA ILE A 7 -5.74 -50.64 -15.25
C ILE A 7 -6.02 -49.13 -15.23
N ILE A 8 -5.84 -48.50 -14.07
CA ILE A 8 -5.89 -47.04 -13.91
C ILE A 8 -4.61 -46.47 -14.53
N PHE A 9 -4.75 -45.84 -15.70
CA PHE A 9 -3.70 -45.07 -16.34
C PHE A 9 -3.55 -43.74 -15.59
N LEU A 10 -2.64 -43.68 -14.61
CA LEU A 10 -2.31 -42.45 -13.90
C LEU A 10 -1.44 -41.57 -14.82
N SER A 11 -2.09 -40.76 -15.65
CA SER A 11 -1.42 -39.74 -16.47
C SER A 11 -0.78 -38.71 -15.54
N LEU A 12 0.54 -38.78 -15.38
CA LEU A 12 1.34 -37.70 -14.80
C LEU A 12 1.23 -36.47 -15.72
N CYS A 13 0.26 -35.60 -15.47
CA CYS A 13 0.31 -34.23 -15.94
C CYS A 13 1.40 -33.51 -15.15
N VAL A 14 2.64 -33.59 -15.65
CA VAL A 14 3.72 -32.67 -15.25
C VAL A 14 3.30 -31.29 -15.75
N GLN A 15 2.63 -30.52 -14.90
CA GLN A 15 2.42 -29.10 -15.17
C GLN A 15 3.78 -28.41 -15.03
N ILE A 16 4.45 -28.22 -16.16
CA ILE A 16 5.60 -27.32 -16.24
C ILE A 16 5.05 -25.91 -16.08
N THR A 17 4.94 -25.44 -14.85
CA THR A 17 4.74 -24.02 -14.57
C THR A 17 6.02 -23.29 -14.95
N PHE A 18 6.10 -22.80 -16.18
CA PHE A 18 7.07 -21.76 -16.50
C PHE A 18 6.67 -20.54 -15.67
N ALA A 19 7.42 -20.28 -14.60
CA ALA A 19 7.38 -18.98 -13.95
C ALA A 19 7.71 -17.94 -15.02
N GLN A 20 6.72 -17.14 -15.41
CA GLN A 20 6.97 -16.03 -16.33
C GLN A 20 8.01 -15.13 -15.68
N GLN A 21 9.21 -15.11 -16.27
CA GLN A 21 10.25 -14.20 -15.84
C GLN A 21 9.77 -12.78 -16.12
N VAL A 22 9.37 -12.05 -15.08
CA VAL A 22 8.92 -10.68 -15.24
C VAL A 22 10.08 -9.87 -15.80
N LYS A 23 9.89 -9.31 -17.00
CA LYS A 23 10.89 -8.44 -17.63
C LYS A 23 11.06 -7.20 -16.76
N ARG A 24 12.22 -7.07 -16.11
CA ARG A 24 12.54 -5.87 -15.33
C ARG A 24 12.67 -4.66 -16.25
N THR A 25 11.98 -3.59 -15.89
CA THR A 25 12.09 -2.28 -16.57
C THR A 25 13.45 -1.68 -16.27
N SER A 26 14.22 -1.34 -17.29
CA SER A 26 15.46 -0.59 -17.13
C SER A 26 15.20 0.92 -17.14
N GLU A 27 16.13 1.74 -16.64
CA GLU A 27 15.96 3.20 -16.62
C GLU A 27 15.66 3.78 -18.00
N LYS A 28 16.28 3.25 -19.07
CA LYS A 28 16.01 3.66 -20.46
C LYS A 28 14.55 3.42 -20.91
N ASP A 29 13.84 2.51 -20.26
CA ASP A 29 12.43 2.21 -20.57
C ASP A 29 11.48 3.16 -19.80
N MET A 30 11.96 3.80 -18.74
CA MET A 30 11.17 4.73 -17.92
C MET A 30 10.92 6.04 -18.68
N LYS A 31 9.74 6.63 -18.44
CA LYS A 31 9.26 7.80 -19.21
C LYS A 31 9.26 9.11 -18.42
N GLY A 32 9.50 9.04 -17.11
CA GLY A 32 9.52 10.20 -16.22
C GLY A 32 9.54 9.76 -14.76
N TYR A 33 9.46 10.75 -13.89
CA TYR A 33 9.42 10.63 -12.44
C TYR A 33 7.99 10.81 -11.94
N LEU A 34 7.61 9.98 -10.98
CA LEU A 34 6.35 10.09 -10.25
C LEU A 34 6.67 10.58 -8.84
N MET A 35 6.11 11.72 -8.46
CA MET A 35 6.01 12.12 -7.07
C MET A 35 4.65 11.67 -6.53
N VAL A 36 4.69 11.00 -5.38
CA VAL A 36 3.50 10.64 -4.61
C VAL A 36 3.53 11.47 -3.33
N TYR A 37 2.44 12.16 -3.04
CA TYR A 37 2.32 13.05 -1.89
C TYR A 37 0.92 13.01 -1.31
N PHE A 38 0.74 13.61 -0.15
CA PHE A 38 -0.56 13.80 0.48
C PHE A 38 -0.81 15.29 0.70
N LYS A 39 -2.07 15.64 0.99
CA LYS A 39 -2.45 16.99 1.41
C LYS A 39 -3.35 16.92 2.62
N ASP A 40 -3.13 17.83 3.57
CA ASP A 40 -3.92 17.90 4.81
C ASP A 40 -5.38 18.31 4.59
N ASP A 41 -5.69 19.00 3.49
CA ASP A 41 -7.07 19.40 3.19
C ASP A 41 -7.96 18.21 2.77
N THR A 42 -7.36 17.19 2.15
CA THR A 42 -8.06 16.05 1.55
C THR A 42 -7.71 14.72 2.22
N HIS A 43 -6.63 14.66 3.00
CA HIS A 43 -6.11 13.45 3.64
C HIS A 43 -6.05 12.25 2.70
N SER A 44 -5.59 12.49 1.48
CA SER A 44 -5.65 11.54 0.38
C SER A 44 -4.33 11.54 -0.39
N VAL A 45 -4.12 10.53 -1.22
CA VAL A 45 -2.93 10.42 -2.07
C VAL A 45 -3.13 11.23 -3.34
N HIS A 46 -2.11 11.99 -3.70
CA HIS A 46 -2.01 12.80 -4.92
C HIS A 46 -0.74 12.43 -5.68
N PHE A 47 -0.78 12.58 -7.00
CA PHE A 47 0.35 12.31 -7.87
C PHE A 47 0.77 13.56 -8.64
N ALA A 48 2.06 13.69 -8.90
CA ALA A 48 2.61 14.65 -9.85
C ALA A 48 3.66 13.97 -10.73
N LEU A 49 3.75 14.40 -11.99
CA LEU A 49 4.75 13.89 -12.94
C LEU A 49 5.81 14.93 -13.25
N SER A 50 7.02 14.44 -13.52
CA SER A 50 8.13 15.24 -13.98
C SER A 50 8.92 14.50 -15.06
N ASN A 51 9.43 15.23 -16.04
CA ASN A 51 10.37 14.69 -17.03
C ASN A 51 11.83 14.88 -16.62
N ASP A 52 12.12 15.84 -15.74
CA ASP A 52 13.49 16.23 -15.33
C ASP A 52 13.81 15.85 -13.88
N GLY A 53 12.82 15.49 -13.07
CA GLY A 53 12.97 15.19 -11.65
C GLY A 53 13.00 16.42 -10.75
N TYR A 54 12.87 17.63 -11.30
CA TYR A 54 12.92 18.90 -10.56
C TYR A 54 11.60 19.67 -10.63
N THR A 55 10.96 19.66 -11.79
CA THR A 55 9.70 20.39 -12.03
C THR A 55 8.56 19.39 -12.13
N PHE A 56 7.62 19.46 -11.19
CA PHE A 56 6.50 18.53 -11.11
C PHE A 56 5.18 19.22 -11.44
N THR A 57 4.38 18.55 -12.28
CA THR A 57 3.01 18.96 -12.60
C THR A 57 2.05 18.01 -11.91
N ALA A 58 1.20 18.56 -11.04
CA ALA A 58 0.14 17.81 -10.37
C ALA A 58 -0.79 17.16 -11.39
N LEU A 59 -1.11 15.89 -11.19
CA LEU A 59 -2.10 15.17 -11.98
C LEU A 59 -3.51 15.44 -11.48
N ASN A 60 -4.51 15.09 -12.30
CA ASN A 60 -5.92 15.09 -11.92
C ASN A 60 -6.41 16.45 -11.36
N ASP A 61 -5.97 17.56 -11.94
CA ASP A 61 -6.22 18.92 -11.42
C ASP A 61 -5.84 19.11 -9.94
N ASN A 62 -4.84 18.36 -9.45
CA ASN A 62 -4.45 18.30 -8.03
C ASN A 62 -5.60 17.83 -7.11
N LYS A 63 -6.57 17.07 -7.64
CA LYS A 63 -7.58 16.34 -6.89
C LYS A 63 -7.02 14.96 -6.50
N PRO A 64 -7.53 14.36 -5.40
CA PRO A 64 -7.11 13.04 -4.97
C PRO A 64 -7.08 11.99 -6.09
N VAL A 65 -5.99 11.23 -6.17
CA VAL A 65 -5.88 10.04 -7.03
C VAL A 65 -6.37 8.80 -6.28
N ILE A 66 -6.09 8.71 -4.98
CA ILE A 66 -6.61 7.67 -4.09
C ILE A 66 -7.21 8.36 -2.87
N ALA A 67 -8.51 8.21 -2.66
CA ALA A 67 -9.24 8.84 -1.57
C ALA A 67 -8.99 8.11 -0.24
N GLY A 68 -8.43 8.82 0.74
CA GLY A 68 -8.03 8.22 2.02
C GLY A 68 -9.21 7.76 2.90
N ASP A 69 -10.37 8.37 2.75
CA ASP A 69 -11.60 8.04 3.48
C ASP A 69 -12.15 6.63 3.18
N THR A 70 -11.84 6.09 2.00
CA THR A 70 -12.30 4.76 1.57
C THR A 70 -11.37 3.63 1.99
N ILE A 71 -10.08 3.90 2.18
CA ILE A 71 -9.07 2.84 2.37
C ILE A 71 -8.38 2.86 3.74
N ALA A 72 -8.52 3.95 4.48
CA ALA A 72 -7.94 4.11 5.82
C ALA A 72 -9.00 3.94 6.91
N THR A 73 -8.58 3.37 8.03
CA THR A 73 -9.43 3.17 9.22
C THR A 73 -9.82 4.50 9.86
N GLN A 74 -8.87 5.43 9.99
CA GLN A 74 -9.10 6.79 10.49
C GLN A 74 -9.66 7.75 9.45
N LYS A 75 -10.00 7.24 8.25
CA LYS A 75 -10.55 8.00 7.13
C LYS A 75 -9.59 9.03 6.51
N GLY A 76 -8.29 8.89 6.72
CA GLY A 76 -7.28 9.76 6.12
C GLY A 76 -5.95 9.07 5.91
N ILE A 77 -5.20 9.55 4.94
CA ILE A 77 -3.86 9.10 4.60
C ILE A 77 -2.85 10.24 4.67
N ARG A 78 -1.66 9.91 5.15
CA ARG A 78 -0.46 10.77 5.12
C ARG A 78 0.79 9.99 4.76
N ASP A 79 1.85 10.70 4.44
CA ASP A 79 3.22 10.19 4.28
C ASP A 79 3.32 8.96 3.35
N PRO A 80 2.81 9.02 2.10
CA PRO A 80 2.89 7.89 1.20
C PRO A 80 4.33 7.70 0.70
N PHE A 81 4.85 6.50 0.86
CA PHE A 81 6.08 6.03 0.22
C PHE A 81 5.74 5.03 -0.88
N ILE A 82 6.36 5.16 -2.06
CA ILE A 82 6.16 4.24 -3.19
C ILE A 82 7.49 3.65 -3.65
N THR A 83 7.47 2.36 -4.01
CA THR A 83 8.60 1.68 -4.65
C THR A 83 8.11 0.67 -5.69
N ARG A 84 8.99 0.27 -6.60
CA ARG A 84 8.72 -0.77 -7.59
C ARG A 84 9.38 -2.07 -7.15
N GLY A 85 8.58 -3.13 -7.03
CA GLY A 85 9.06 -4.47 -6.70
C GLY A 85 9.76 -5.15 -7.89
N LYS A 86 10.52 -6.21 -7.58
CA LYS A 86 11.22 -7.02 -8.58
C LYS A 86 10.28 -7.85 -9.46
N ASP A 87 9.03 -7.99 -9.03
CA ASP A 87 7.92 -8.64 -9.72
C ASP A 87 7.15 -7.69 -10.65
N GLY A 88 7.62 -6.45 -10.80
CA GLY A 88 7.04 -5.44 -11.69
C GLY A 88 5.82 -4.71 -11.13
N TYR A 89 5.39 -5.00 -9.90
CA TYR A 89 4.35 -4.23 -9.23
C TYR A 89 4.92 -2.97 -8.58
N PHE A 90 4.04 -2.01 -8.32
CA PHE A 90 4.26 -0.87 -7.46
C PHE A 90 3.65 -1.14 -6.11
N TYR A 91 4.41 -0.85 -5.06
CA TYR A 91 4.03 -1.01 -3.67
C TYR A 91 4.05 0.36 -3.02
N MET A 92 3.01 0.66 -2.25
CA MET A 92 2.93 1.90 -1.49
C MET A 92 2.56 1.58 -0.06
N ALA A 93 3.21 2.26 0.89
CA ALA A 93 2.78 2.30 2.28
C ALA A 93 2.46 3.73 2.65
N ALA A 94 1.48 3.92 3.53
CA ALA A 94 1.11 5.24 4.01
C ALA A 94 0.62 5.17 5.46
N THR A 95 0.74 6.30 6.15
CA THR A 95 0.15 6.50 7.47
C THR A 95 -1.38 6.51 7.38
N ASP A 96 -2.06 5.71 8.21
CA ASP A 96 -3.53 5.74 8.38
C ASP A 96 -3.92 6.80 9.43
N LEU A 97 -4.08 8.07 9.00
CA LEU A 97 -4.32 9.20 9.90
C LEU A 97 -5.12 10.31 9.22
N HIS A 98 -6.23 10.71 9.86
CA HIS A 98 -6.92 11.97 9.55
C HIS A 98 -6.76 12.96 10.70
N ILE A 99 -5.99 14.05 10.50
CA ILE A 99 -5.69 15.02 11.57
C ILE A 99 -6.84 16.00 11.86
N PHE A 100 -7.72 16.23 10.90
CA PHE A 100 -8.92 17.08 11.06
C PHE A 100 -10.23 16.28 11.20
N GLY A 101 -10.17 15.08 11.80
CA GLY A 101 -11.32 14.16 11.75
C GLY A 101 -12.50 14.64 12.59
N LYS A 102 -12.25 15.45 13.63
CA LYS A 102 -13.31 16.09 14.41
C LYS A 102 -13.97 17.21 13.61
N GLU A 103 -13.15 18.07 13.04
CA GLU A 103 -13.54 19.24 12.24
C GLU A 103 -14.33 18.82 11.00
N ASN A 104 -13.97 17.69 10.39
CA ASN A 104 -14.66 17.11 9.24
C ASN A 104 -15.83 16.19 9.61
N ASN A 105 -16.27 16.17 10.87
CA ASN A 105 -17.39 15.34 11.37
C ASN A 105 -17.22 13.82 11.15
N LEU A 106 -15.99 13.33 11.07
CA LEU A 106 -15.68 11.91 10.94
C LEU A 106 -15.65 11.20 12.30
N ARG A 107 -15.43 11.97 13.38
CA ARG A 107 -15.46 11.53 14.78
C ARG A 107 -15.82 12.71 15.69
N THR A 108 -16.21 12.43 16.94
CA THR A 108 -16.59 13.48 17.91
C THR A 108 -15.41 14.02 18.73
N THR A 109 -14.29 13.31 18.74
CA THR A 109 -13.07 13.62 19.51
C THR A 109 -11.93 14.03 18.61
N GLN A 110 -10.96 14.78 19.14
CA GLN A 110 -9.77 15.18 18.37
C GLN A 110 -9.02 13.98 17.83
N TRP A 111 -8.90 12.93 18.65
CA TRP A 111 -8.24 11.67 18.30
C TRP A 111 -9.10 10.48 18.74
N GLU A 112 -8.84 9.28 18.21
CA GLU A 112 -9.61 8.07 18.54
C GLU A 112 -9.35 7.58 19.97
N ARG A 113 -8.19 7.94 20.52
CA ARG A 113 -7.75 7.62 21.90
C ARG A 113 -7.35 8.90 22.66
N PRO A 114 -7.22 8.87 24.00
CA PRO A 114 -6.80 10.04 24.77
C PRO A 114 -5.43 10.58 24.37
N GLU A 115 -5.34 11.86 24.01
CA GLU A 115 -4.07 12.51 23.61
C GLU A 115 -3.01 12.43 24.71
N LYS A 116 -3.43 12.57 25.97
CA LYS A 116 -2.53 12.52 27.12
C LYS A 116 -1.71 11.22 27.18
N ASP A 117 -2.32 10.12 26.76
CA ASP A 117 -1.75 8.79 26.90
C ASP A 117 -1.05 8.31 25.61
N PHE A 118 -1.52 8.77 24.44
CA PHE A 118 -1.07 8.27 23.14
C PHE A 118 -0.46 9.34 22.20
N GLY A 119 -0.48 10.61 22.60
CA GLY A 119 0.08 11.73 21.84
C GLY A 119 -0.77 12.17 20.64
N TRP A 120 -0.18 13.06 19.85
CA TRP A 120 -0.74 13.57 18.59
C TRP A 120 -0.95 12.43 17.59
N GLY A 121 -2.01 12.47 16.77
CA GLY A 121 -2.31 11.50 15.70
C GLY A 121 -2.77 10.11 16.15
N ASN A 122 -2.13 9.52 17.16
CA ASN A 122 -2.46 8.26 17.84
C ASN A 122 -3.04 7.12 17.00
N ASN A 123 -2.59 6.98 15.75
CA ASN A 123 -3.04 5.91 14.87
C ASN A 123 -2.37 4.58 15.22
N GLN A 124 -3.01 3.49 14.80
CA GLN A 124 -2.52 2.12 15.06
C GLN A 124 -2.30 1.34 13.77
N SER A 125 -2.52 1.97 12.62
CA SER A 125 -2.54 1.29 11.33
C SER A 125 -1.63 1.94 10.31
N LEU A 126 -1.15 1.13 9.37
CA LEU A 126 -0.57 1.59 8.11
C LEU A 126 -1.43 1.07 6.97
N VAL A 127 -1.58 1.87 5.92
CA VAL A 127 -2.26 1.45 4.69
C VAL A 127 -1.23 0.95 3.70
N LEU A 128 -1.29 -0.33 3.36
CA LEU A 128 -0.46 -0.96 2.34
C LEU A 128 -1.24 -1.07 1.05
N MET A 129 -0.62 -0.73 -0.07
CA MET A 129 -1.24 -0.73 -1.39
C MET A 129 -0.33 -1.36 -2.43
N ARG A 130 -0.94 -2.00 -3.43
CA ARG A 130 -0.23 -2.62 -4.55
C ARG A 130 -0.97 -2.42 -5.85
N SER A 131 -0.24 -2.08 -6.91
CA SER A 131 -0.75 -1.89 -8.28
C SER A 131 0.22 -2.42 -9.33
N LYS A 132 -0.29 -2.83 -10.51
CA LYS A 132 0.55 -3.15 -11.68
C LYS A 132 0.77 -1.96 -12.60
N ASP A 133 -0.15 -0.99 -12.59
CA ASP A 133 -0.31 0.01 -13.64
C ASP A 133 -0.40 1.45 -13.11
N LEU A 134 -0.25 1.63 -11.78
CA LEU A 134 -0.40 2.90 -11.05
C LEU A 134 -1.82 3.49 -11.09
N ILE A 135 -2.79 2.79 -11.68
CA ILE A 135 -4.18 3.24 -11.84
C ILE A 135 -5.08 2.39 -10.93
N ASN A 136 -4.97 1.08 -11.03
CA ASN A 136 -5.78 0.12 -10.29
C ASN A 136 -5.02 -0.36 -9.06
N TRP A 137 -5.56 -0.07 -7.87
CA TRP A 137 -4.91 -0.35 -6.60
C TRP A 137 -5.72 -1.36 -5.78
N SER A 138 -5.03 -2.37 -5.28
CA SER A 138 -5.46 -3.17 -4.13
C SER A 138 -4.89 -2.57 -2.86
N HIS A 139 -5.60 -2.65 -1.74
CA HIS A 139 -5.13 -2.11 -0.46
C HIS A 139 -5.43 -3.05 0.70
N HIS A 140 -4.70 -2.87 1.79
CA HIS A 140 -4.92 -3.52 3.08
C HIS A 140 -4.43 -2.59 4.19
N SER A 141 -5.29 -2.33 5.20
CA SER A 141 -4.86 -1.61 6.41
C SER A 141 -4.36 -2.64 7.44
N ILE A 142 -3.07 -2.58 7.76
CA ILE A 142 -2.47 -3.46 8.78
C ILE A 142 -2.56 -2.77 10.15
N ARG A 143 -3.19 -3.46 11.10
CA ARG A 143 -3.29 -3.04 12.50
C ARG A 143 -2.07 -3.51 13.28
N ILE A 144 -1.14 -2.61 13.55
CA ILE A 144 0.15 -2.92 14.19
C ILE A 144 -0.07 -3.48 15.60
N ASP A 145 -1.02 -2.91 16.33
CA ASP A 145 -1.42 -3.35 17.67
C ASP A 145 -1.97 -4.78 17.73
N LYS A 146 -2.41 -5.32 16.59
CA LYS A 146 -2.95 -6.68 16.47
C LYS A 146 -2.00 -7.64 15.76
N ALA A 147 -1.14 -7.12 14.89
CA ALA A 147 -0.25 -7.92 14.07
C ALA A 147 1.00 -8.38 14.83
N PHE A 148 1.42 -7.64 15.86
CA PHE A 148 2.68 -7.89 16.57
C PHE A 148 2.48 -7.89 18.09
N ALA A 149 2.93 -8.96 18.75
CA ALA A 149 2.90 -9.06 20.20
C ALA A 149 3.76 -7.96 20.85
N GLY A 150 3.24 -7.34 21.92
CA GLY A 150 3.91 -6.24 22.62
C GLY A 150 3.60 -4.84 22.09
N PHE A 151 2.79 -4.73 21.01
CA PHE A 151 2.36 -3.46 20.43
C PHE A 151 0.91 -3.10 20.75
N GLU A 152 0.25 -3.81 21.68
CA GLU A 152 -1.17 -3.64 22.00
C GLU A 152 -1.50 -2.20 22.42
N ASN A 153 -0.54 -1.51 23.05
CA ASN A 153 -0.63 -0.12 23.50
C ASN A 153 0.25 0.83 22.67
N ILE A 154 0.55 0.50 21.40
CA ILE A 154 1.33 1.38 20.53
C ILE A 154 0.72 2.79 20.49
N GLY A 155 1.57 3.80 20.65
CA GLY A 155 1.19 5.20 20.53
C GLY A 155 0.77 5.53 19.10
N CYS A 156 1.71 5.41 18.17
CA CYS A 156 1.56 5.81 16.77
C CYS A 156 2.32 4.88 15.82
N ALA A 157 1.88 4.77 14.58
CA ALA A 157 2.62 4.13 13.49
C ALA A 157 2.64 5.05 12.26
N TRP A 158 3.78 5.68 11.96
CA TRP A 158 3.87 6.78 10.99
C TRP A 158 4.99 6.63 9.98
N ALA A 159 4.83 7.38 8.88
CA ALA A 159 5.84 7.63 7.85
C ALA A 159 6.57 6.35 7.43
N PRO A 160 5.83 5.32 6.99
CA PRO A 160 6.45 4.07 6.61
C PRO A 160 7.26 4.21 5.34
N GLU A 161 8.32 3.42 5.24
CA GLU A 161 9.02 3.14 3.99
C GLU A 161 9.00 1.64 3.72
N LEU A 162 9.16 1.26 2.45
CA LEU A 162 9.20 -0.14 2.01
C LEU A 162 10.51 -0.41 1.28
N ILE A 163 11.13 -1.55 1.58
CA ILE A 163 12.30 -2.05 0.85
C ILE A 163 12.05 -3.48 0.44
N TYR A 164 12.68 -3.90 -0.67
CA TYR A 164 12.76 -5.32 -1.00
C TYR A 164 13.80 -5.98 -0.11
N ASP A 165 13.43 -7.05 0.57
CA ASP A 165 14.36 -7.93 1.27
C ASP A 165 14.93 -8.96 0.29
N ASP A 166 16.21 -8.77 -0.03
CA ASP A 166 16.95 -9.65 -0.94
C ASP A 166 17.26 -11.03 -0.37
N ALA A 167 17.43 -11.14 0.94
CA ALA A 167 17.70 -12.42 1.58
C ALA A 167 16.45 -13.29 1.61
N GLU A 168 15.28 -12.68 1.85
CA GLU A 168 14.00 -13.36 1.92
C GLU A 168 13.25 -13.43 0.58
N GLY A 169 13.71 -12.67 -0.41
CA GLY A 169 13.09 -12.60 -1.74
C GLY A 169 11.70 -11.94 -1.73
N LYS A 170 11.42 -11.04 -0.80
CA LYS A 170 10.08 -10.46 -0.53
C LYS A 170 10.09 -8.94 -0.61
N MET A 171 8.96 -8.39 -1.05
CA MET A 171 8.60 -6.99 -0.75
C MET A 171 8.03 -6.88 0.65
#